data_AF-A0A4R8XRN1-F1
#
_entry.id   AF-A0A4R8XRN1-F1
#
_cell.length_a   1.000
_cell.length_b   1.000
_cell.length_c   1.000
_cell.angle_alpha   90.00
_cell.angle_beta   90.00
_cell.angle_gamma   90.00
#
_symmetry.space_group_name_H-M   'P 1'
#
loop_
_entity.id
_entity.type
_entity.pdbx_description
1 polymer ?
#
loop_
_entity_poly.entity_id
_entity_poly.type
_entity_poly.pdbx_seq_one_letter_code
_entity_poly.pdbx_strand_id
1 'polypeptide(L)'
;MPEPFRSDCGRRVTLLEGALENRRLSLSSFDGSLTQCSSPTTGVRSTIWPWRIPASRNPGSKAWVIEDSSATRHTPSRRPLAPRSQDALIDFFRTNSLEGLDSRTRERTAQRIRFLRGSDAPAAVLADWFNGQPPAGLNAGSNLIAHAVAGNDARVRQVLQRRHAAYLRERVDLAQRVSDERAIRGLTRADLAAAADVDLTVLSAIERGKPVESIAAIRRVLRALHIDPSAIPAPGVR
;
A
#
# COMPACT_ATOMS: atom_id res chain seq x y z
N MET A 1 29.38 23.38 27.51
CA MET A 1 28.54 24.22 28.39
C MET A 1 28.79 25.66 28.00
N PRO A 2 27.82 26.28 27.32
CA PRO A 2 26.78 27.01 28.03
C PRO A 2 25.34 26.73 27.55
N GLU A 3 24.39 26.71 28.49
CA GLU A 3 22.95 26.98 28.31
C GLU A 3 22.65 28.41 28.84
N PRO A 4 21.39 28.90 28.92
CA PRO A 4 20.44 29.16 27.83
C PRO A 4 19.88 30.60 27.94
N PHE A 5 19.25 31.11 26.88
CA PHE A 5 18.33 32.26 27.01
C PHE A 5 16.91 31.84 26.63
N ARG A 6 16.02 31.91 27.64
CA ARG A 6 14.56 31.90 27.53
C ARG A 6 14.06 33.32 27.29
N SER A 7 13.03 33.45 26.45
CA SER A 7 11.88 34.38 26.57
C SER A 7 11.11 34.29 25.24
N ASP A 8 10.04 33.52 25.12
CA ASP A 8 8.68 33.78 25.63
C ASP A 8 8.07 35.08 25.09
N CYS A 9 7.16 34.96 24.14
CA CYS A 9 6.08 35.92 23.95
C CYS A 9 4.93 35.21 23.21
N GLY A 10 4.03 34.61 23.99
CA GLY A 10 2.74 34.18 23.50
C GLY A 10 1.87 35.37 23.06
N ARG A 11 1.04 35.15 22.04
CA ARG A 11 -0.25 35.85 21.90
C ARG A 11 -1.31 34.87 21.39
N ARG A 12 -2.22 34.55 22.30
CA ARG A 12 -3.59 34.09 22.03
C ARG A 12 -4.28 35.10 21.11
N VAL A 13 -4.97 34.61 20.09
CA VAL A 13 -6.10 35.33 19.48
C VAL A 13 -7.33 34.44 19.64
N THR A 14 -8.30 35.00 20.35
CA THR A 14 -9.62 34.47 20.66
C THR A 14 -10.50 34.41 19.42
N LEU A 15 -11.35 33.38 19.37
CA LEU A 15 -12.47 33.24 18.45
C LEU A 15 -13.47 34.40 18.60
N LEU A 16 -13.95 34.93 17.47
CA LEU A 16 -15.22 35.65 17.36
C LEU A 16 -15.91 35.19 16.07
N GLU A 17 -17.11 34.63 16.23
CA GLU A 17 -18.10 34.39 15.19
C GLU A 17 -18.54 35.70 14.53
N GLY A 18 -18.93 35.65 13.26
CA GLY A 18 -19.73 36.72 12.66
C GLY A 18 -19.67 36.83 11.13
N ALA A 19 -20.71 36.26 10.50
CA ALA A 19 -21.42 36.77 9.32
C ALA A 19 -20.68 37.08 7.99
N LEU A 20 -21.15 36.36 6.96
CA LEU A 20 -21.63 36.86 5.67
C LEU A 20 -21.32 38.35 5.36
N GLU A 21 -20.64 38.62 4.23
CA GLU A 21 -21.14 39.49 3.15
C GLU A 21 -20.03 39.70 2.10
N ASN A 22 -20.35 39.36 0.85
CA ASN A 22 -19.83 39.90 -0.41
C ASN A 22 -18.89 41.12 -0.32
N ARG A 23 -17.63 40.98 -0.80
CA ARG A 23 -16.95 42.07 -1.52
C ARG A 23 -16.07 41.56 -2.65
N ARG A 24 -16.45 41.99 -3.86
CA ARG A 24 -15.58 42.19 -5.01
C ARG A 24 -14.30 42.92 -4.58
N LEU A 25 -13.15 42.37 -4.90
CA LEU A 25 -11.91 43.13 -4.99
C LEU A 25 -11.32 42.93 -6.37
N SER A 26 -11.37 44.00 -7.16
CA SER A 26 -10.54 44.17 -8.34
C SER A 26 -9.09 44.24 -7.90
N LEU A 27 -8.22 43.43 -8.51
CA LEU A 27 -6.79 43.66 -8.46
C LEU A 27 -6.31 44.11 -9.84
N SER A 28 -5.77 45.32 -9.77
CA SER A 28 -5.09 46.11 -10.76
C SER A 28 -3.91 45.38 -11.41
N SER A 29 -3.75 45.65 -12.70
CA SER A 29 -2.51 45.86 -13.43
C SER A 29 -1.23 45.34 -12.79
N PHE A 30 -0.73 44.23 -13.35
CA PHE A 30 0.70 43.93 -13.31
C PHE A 30 1.22 44.02 -14.75
N ASP A 31 1.99 45.08 -15.00
CA ASP A 31 2.69 45.34 -16.25
C ASP A 31 3.90 44.41 -16.33
N GLY A 32 3.89 43.50 -17.30
CA GLY A 32 4.96 42.54 -17.56
C GLY A 32 5.19 42.46 -19.05
N SER A 33 6.07 43.32 -19.54
CA SER A 33 6.51 43.44 -20.93
C SER A 33 6.84 42.07 -21.55
N LEU A 34 6.09 41.71 -22.59
CA LEU A 34 6.39 40.60 -23.49
C LEU A 34 7.70 40.92 -24.23
N THR A 35 8.80 40.30 -23.81
CA THR A 35 10.02 40.32 -24.60
C THR A 35 9.96 39.16 -25.59
N GLN A 36 9.72 39.50 -26.85
CA GLN A 36 9.83 38.61 -27.99
C GLN A 36 11.33 38.36 -28.22
N CYS A 37 11.82 37.16 -27.89
CA CYS A 37 13.19 36.75 -28.19
C CYS A 37 13.19 35.67 -29.27
N SER A 38 13.79 36.06 -30.39
CA SER A 38 14.10 35.29 -31.58
C SER A 38 14.80 33.96 -31.28
N SER A 39 14.48 32.95 -32.08
CA SER A 39 15.07 31.62 -32.04
C SER A 39 16.58 31.63 -32.28
N PRO A 40 17.32 30.74 -31.60
CA PRO A 40 18.47 30.09 -32.19
C PRO A 40 18.22 28.59 -32.34
N THR A 41 18.38 28.10 -33.57
CA THR A 41 18.56 26.71 -33.94
C THR A 41 19.83 26.18 -33.28
N THR A 42 19.72 25.31 -32.27
CA THR A 42 20.67 24.24 -31.93
C THR A 42 20.06 23.39 -30.81
N GLY A 43 20.16 22.06 -30.93
CA GLY A 43 19.43 21.07 -30.14
C GLY A 43 19.56 21.22 -28.62
N VAL A 44 18.42 21.46 -27.98
CA VAL A 44 18.23 21.36 -26.53
C VAL A 44 17.06 20.41 -26.31
N ARG A 45 17.32 19.31 -25.58
CA ARG A 45 16.28 18.38 -25.10
C ARG A 45 15.21 19.21 -24.40
N SER A 46 13.98 19.18 -24.91
CA SER A 46 12.83 19.74 -24.22
C SER A 46 12.63 18.97 -22.92
N THR A 47 13.03 19.55 -21.79
CA THR A 47 12.53 19.14 -20.49
C THR A 47 11.04 19.48 -20.47
N ILE A 48 10.21 18.48 -20.81
CA ILE A 48 8.76 18.59 -20.72
C ILE A 48 8.45 18.66 -19.23
N TRP A 49 8.02 19.83 -18.77
CA TRP A 49 7.57 20.04 -17.40
C TRP A 49 6.31 19.18 -17.18
N PRO A 50 6.29 18.26 -16.19
CA PRO A 50 5.24 17.24 -16.07
C PRO A 50 3.89 17.75 -15.56
N TRP A 51 3.73 19.05 -15.31
CA TRP A 51 2.49 19.64 -14.85
C TRP A 51 1.94 20.65 -15.87
N ARG A 52 1.28 20.18 -16.92
CA ARG A 52 0.30 21.01 -17.64
C ARG A 52 -1.04 20.85 -16.93
N ILE A 53 -1.50 21.89 -16.26
CA ILE A 53 -2.85 21.94 -15.69
C ILE A 53 -3.81 22.22 -16.86
N PRO A 54 -4.69 21.29 -17.25
CA PRO A 54 -5.70 21.56 -18.26
C PRO A 54 -6.67 22.61 -17.68
N ALA A 55 -6.75 23.75 -18.36
CA ALA A 55 -7.70 24.80 -18.06
C ALA A 55 -8.43 25.14 -19.36
N SER A 56 -9.75 25.14 -19.31
CA SER A 56 -10.59 25.59 -20.40
C SER A 56 -11.21 26.94 -20.04
N ARG A 57 -11.44 27.76 -21.06
CA ARG A 57 -12.04 29.07 -20.89
C ARG A 57 -13.54 28.96 -21.14
N ASN A 58 -14.35 29.32 -20.16
CA ASN A 58 -15.80 29.33 -20.34
C ASN A 58 -16.18 30.35 -21.43
N PRO A 59 -16.92 29.93 -22.48
CA PRO A 59 -17.42 30.85 -23.49
C PRO A 59 -18.26 31.95 -22.83
N GLY A 60 -17.92 33.22 -23.07
CA GLY A 60 -18.62 34.37 -22.49
C GLY A 60 -18.03 34.93 -21.19
N SER A 61 -16.93 34.38 -20.66
CA SER A 61 -16.25 34.93 -19.47
C SER A 61 -14.74 35.13 -19.68
N LYS A 62 -14.13 36.03 -18.88
CA LYS A 62 -12.66 36.22 -18.81
C LYS A 62 -12.00 35.30 -17.78
N ALA A 63 -12.77 34.42 -17.13
CA ALA A 63 -12.27 33.49 -16.12
C ALA A 63 -11.78 32.19 -16.76
N TRP A 64 -10.61 31.73 -16.33
CA TRP A 64 -10.11 30.39 -16.63
C TRP A 64 -10.67 29.42 -15.61
N VAL A 65 -11.29 28.33 -16.07
CA VAL A 65 -11.74 27.25 -15.20
C VAL A 65 -10.66 26.17 -15.25
N ILE A 66 -10.06 25.88 -14.10
CA ILE A 66 -9.18 24.72 -13.94
C ILE A 66 -10.12 23.51 -13.88
N GLU A 67 -9.99 22.59 -14.83
CA GLU A 67 -10.75 21.35 -14.80
C GLU A 67 -10.32 20.57 -13.55
N ASP A 68 -11.28 20.28 -12.66
CA ASP A 68 -11.01 19.49 -11.46
C ASP A 68 -10.55 18.10 -11.90
N SER A 69 -9.24 17.89 -11.81
CA SER A 69 -8.58 16.62 -12.13
C SER A 69 -8.44 15.78 -10.87
N SER A 70 -9.50 15.72 -10.07
CA SER A 70 -9.66 14.82 -8.93
C SER A 70 -9.85 13.35 -9.35
N ALA A 71 -10.03 13.08 -10.65
CA ALA A 71 -9.73 11.76 -11.21
C ALA A 71 -8.22 11.58 -11.23
N THR A 72 -7.69 10.91 -10.20
CA THR A 72 -6.31 10.43 -10.12
C THR A 72 -5.94 9.80 -11.46
N ARG A 73 -5.20 10.52 -12.30
CA ARG A 73 -4.71 9.99 -13.57
C ARG A 73 -3.72 8.89 -13.22
N HIS A 74 -4.18 7.64 -13.20
CA HIS A 74 -3.31 6.47 -13.20
C HIS A 74 -2.35 6.67 -14.37
N THR A 75 -1.11 7.02 -14.06
CA THR A 75 -0.07 7.09 -15.06
C THR A 75 0.36 5.64 -15.25
N PRO A 76 -0.06 4.95 -16.33
CA PRO A 76 0.26 3.55 -16.52
C PRO A 76 1.68 3.49 -17.04
N SER A 77 2.67 3.54 -16.15
CA SER A 77 4.08 3.49 -16.51
C SER A 77 4.87 2.50 -15.65
N ARG A 78 4.25 1.39 -15.27
CA ARG A 78 4.99 0.27 -14.68
C ARG A 78 4.96 -0.90 -15.65
N ARG A 79 6.14 -1.22 -16.19
CA ARG A 79 6.37 -2.46 -16.95
C ARG A 79 5.68 -3.63 -16.23
N PRO A 80 4.93 -4.48 -16.95
CA PRO A 80 4.28 -5.63 -16.32
C PRO A 80 5.31 -6.52 -15.62
N LEU A 81 4.85 -7.25 -14.62
CA LEU A 81 5.73 -8.17 -13.89
C LEU A 81 6.25 -9.26 -14.81
N ALA A 82 7.45 -9.76 -14.52
CA ALA A 82 7.96 -10.94 -15.21
C ALA A 82 7.06 -12.16 -14.91
N PRO A 83 6.92 -13.13 -15.84
CA PRO A 83 6.03 -14.29 -15.69
C PRO A 83 6.20 -15.02 -14.36
N ARG A 84 7.44 -15.33 -13.95
CA ARG A 84 7.72 -15.97 -12.65
C ARG A 84 7.17 -15.21 -11.44
N SER A 85 7.17 -13.87 -11.49
CA SER A 85 6.60 -13.05 -10.41
C SER A 85 5.06 -13.01 -10.47
N GLN A 86 4.48 -13.11 -11.65
CA GLN A 86 3.04 -13.26 -11.83
C GLN A 86 2.57 -14.63 -11.30
N ASP A 87 3.28 -15.70 -11.64
CA ASP A 87 3.00 -17.07 -11.18
C ASP A 87 3.05 -17.17 -9.65
N ALA A 88 4.06 -16.57 -9.01
CA ALA A 88 4.16 -16.55 -7.55
C ALA A 88 3.00 -15.79 -6.89
N LEU A 89 2.46 -14.74 -7.52
CA LEU A 89 1.28 -14.03 -7.02
C LEU A 89 0.01 -14.85 -7.23
N ILE A 90 -0.17 -15.47 -8.39
CA ILE A 90 -1.30 -16.36 -8.68
C ILE A 90 -1.32 -17.50 -7.64
N ASP A 91 -0.17 -18.12 -7.40
CA ASP A 91 -0.06 -19.20 -6.44
C ASP A 91 -0.36 -18.73 -5.02
N PHE A 92 0.18 -17.58 -4.60
CA PHE A 92 -0.17 -16.98 -3.32
C PHE A 92 -1.68 -16.73 -3.20
N PHE A 93 -2.36 -16.19 -4.22
CA PHE A 93 -3.81 -15.97 -4.13
C PHE A 93 -4.63 -17.26 -4.13
N ARG A 94 -4.05 -18.36 -4.62
CA ARG A 94 -4.64 -19.70 -4.58
C ARG A 94 -4.47 -20.35 -3.21
N THR A 95 -3.27 -20.30 -2.64
CA THR A 95 -2.89 -21.07 -1.44
C THR A 95 -2.84 -20.23 -0.16
N ASN A 96 -2.79 -18.90 -0.30
CA ASN A 96 -2.53 -17.92 0.77
C ASN A 96 -1.22 -18.21 1.54
N SER A 97 -0.23 -18.77 0.83
CA SER A 97 1.06 -19.19 1.35
C SER A 97 2.20 -18.69 0.45
N LEU A 98 3.36 -18.42 1.04
CA LEU A 98 4.62 -18.14 0.33
C LEU A 98 5.59 -19.34 0.38
N GLU A 99 5.09 -20.52 0.77
CA GLU A 99 5.83 -21.76 0.80
C GLU A 99 6.32 -22.17 -0.60
N GLY A 100 7.44 -22.88 -0.66
CA GLY A 100 8.03 -23.36 -1.92
C GLY A 100 8.77 -22.29 -2.74
N LEU A 101 8.69 -21.01 -2.37
CA LEU A 101 9.44 -19.94 -3.02
C LEU A 101 10.87 -19.84 -2.47
N ASP A 102 11.84 -19.59 -3.36
CA ASP A 102 13.19 -19.22 -2.94
C ASP A 102 13.19 -17.91 -2.14
N SER A 103 14.22 -17.68 -1.31
CA SER A 103 14.25 -16.54 -0.39
C SER A 103 14.07 -15.18 -1.07
N ARG A 104 14.62 -14.99 -2.27
CA ARG A 104 14.54 -13.70 -2.98
C ARG A 104 13.17 -13.49 -3.61
N THR A 105 12.59 -14.55 -4.19
CA THR A 105 11.24 -14.52 -4.75
C THR A 105 10.21 -14.34 -3.63
N ARG A 106 10.36 -15.05 -2.52
CA ARG A 106 9.52 -14.93 -1.32
C ARG A 106 9.48 -13.49 -0.80
N GLU A 107 10.64 -12.87 -0.60
CA GLU A 107 10.73 -11.48 -0.11
C GLU A 107 10.05 -10.50 -1.07
N ARG A 108 10.32 -10.62 -2.38
CA ARG A 108 9.70 -9.74 -3.40
C ARG A 108 8.18 -9.92 -3.48
N THR A 109 7.70 -11.16 -3.40
CA THR A 109 6.26 -11.46 -3.42
C THR A 109 5.60 -10.92 -2.15
N ALA A 110 6.22 -11.10 -0.99
CA ALA A 110 5.76 -10.53 0.28
C ALA A 110 5.64 -9.00 0.22
N GLN A 111 6.66 -8.31 -0.29
CA GLN A 111 6.64 -6.85 -0.48
C GLN A 111 5.54 -6.39 -1.43
N ARG A 112 5.26 -7.15 -2.49
CA ARG A 112 4.16 -6.86 -3.42
C ARG A 112 2.80 -7.04 -2.76
N ILE A 113 2.60 -8.12 -2.02
CA ILE A 113 1.36 -8.34 -1.27
C ILE A 113 1.16 -7.23 -0.25
N ARG A 114 2.23 -6.81 0.45
CA ARG A 114 2.20 -5.67 1.37
C ARG A 114 1.73 -4.40 0.67
N PHE A 115 2.38 -4.07 -0.45
CA PHE A 115 2.03 -2.89 -1.26
C PHE A 115 0.57 -2.96 -1.72
N LEU A 116 0.13 -4.13 -2.18
CA LEU A 116 -1.22 -4.34 -2.67
C LEU A 116 -2.27 -4.20 -1.56
N ARG A 117 -2.02 -4.76 -0.36
CA ARG A 117 -2.91 -4.65 0.81
C ARG A 117 -3.02 -3.21 1.35
N GLY A 118 -2.01 -2.37 1.10
CA GLY A 118 -1.99 -0.96 1.50
C GLY A 118 -2.36 0.03 0.39
N SER A 119 -2.71 -0.44 -0.80
CA SER A 119 -3.07 0.43 -1.94
C SER A 119 -4.53 0.87 -1.86
N ASP A 120 -4.80 2.14 -2.20
CA ASP A 120 -6.15 2.66 -2.33
C ASP A 120 -6.88 2.11 -3.56
N ALA A 121 -6.16 1.64 -4.58
CA ALA A 121 -6.70 1.09 -5.82
C ALA A 121 -6.03 -0.25 -6.17
N PRO A 122 -6.32 -1.35 -5.43
CA PRO A 122 -5.66 -2.62 -5.61
C PRO A 122 -5.99 -3.30 -6.96
N ALA A 123 -7.18 -3.09 -7.55
CA ALA A 123 -7.50 -3.64 -8.86
C ALA A 123 -6.62 -3.03 -9.96
N ALA A 124 -6.43 -1.70 -9.93
CA ALA A 124 -5.56 -1.02 -10.89
C ALA A 124 -4.10 -1.52 -10.79
N VAL A 125 -3.59 -1.68 -9.56
CA VAL A 125 -2.24 -2.23 -9.33
C VAL A 125 -2.10 -3.65 -9.90
N LEU A 126 -3.07 -4.51 -9.63
CA LEU A 126 -3.06 -5.88 -10.17
C LEU A 126 -3.19 -5.88 -11.69
N ALA A 127 -4.10 -5.10 -12.26
CA ALA A 127 -4.25 -4.98 -13.70
C ALA A 127 -2.93 -4.54 -14.36
N ASP A 128 -2.25 -3.52 -13.82
CA ASP A 128 -0.95 -3.06 -14.33
C ASP A 128 0.12 -4.16 -14.27
N TRP A 129 0.23 -4.88 -13.15
CA TRP A 129 1.19 -5.98 -13.00
C TRP A 129 0.98 -7.13 -13.99
N PHE A 130 -0.25 -7.30 -14.46
CA PHE A 130 -0.67 -8.31 -15.42
C PHE A 130 -0.94 -7.74 -16.82
N ASN A 131 -0.46 -6.52 -17.11
CA ASN A 131 -0.61 -5.87 -18.42
C ASN A 131 -2.08 -5.73 -18.89
N GLY A 132 -3.02 -5.60 -17.96
CA GLY A 132 -4.45 -5.53 -18.23
C GLY A 132 -5.03 -6.82 -18.80
N GLN A 133 -4.32 -7.95 -18.71
CA GLN A 133 -4.78 -9.25 -19.23
C GLN A 133 -4.87 -10.27 -18.10
N PRO A 134 -6.02 -10.95 -17.93
CA PRO A 134 -6.10 -12.02 -16.94
C PRO A 134 -5.27 -13.22 -17.40
N PRO A 135 -4.57 -13.92 -16.48
CA PRO A 135 -3.89 -15.15 -16.82
C PRO A 135 -4.88 -16.24 -17.22
N ALA A 136 -4.44 -17.15 -18.09
CA ALA A 136 -5.24 -18.31 -18.46
C ALA A 136 -5.44 -19.26 -17.27
N GLY A 137 -6.59 -19.95 -17.25
CA GLY A 137 -6.93 -20.95 -16.23
C GLY A 137 -7.98 -20.49 -15.23
N LEU A 138 -8.61 -21.47 -14.57
CA LEU A 138 -9.72 -21.25 -13.64
C LEU A 138 -9.29 -21.65 -12.22
N ASN A 139 -8.77 -20.68 -11.47
CA ASN A 139 -8.49 -20.84 -10.04
C ASN A 139 -8.77 -19.53 -9.30
N ALA A 140 -8.68 -19.55 -7.96
CA ALA A 140 -8.96 -18.37 -7.14
C ALA A 140 -8.05 -17.17 -7.49
N GLY A 141 -6.78 -17.41 -7.81
CA GLY A 141 -5.83 -16.36 -8.19
C GLY A 141 -6.13 -15.75 -9.56
N SER A 142 -6.32 -16.58 -10.59
CA SER A 142 -6.68 -16.08 -11.93
C SER A 142 -8.03 -15.35 -11.94
N ASN A 143 -9.00 -15.85 -11.17
CA ASN A 143 -10.30 -15.19 -11.01
C ASN A 143 -10.18 -13.83 -10.30
N LEU A 144 -9.35 -13.71 -9.26
CA LEU A 144 -9.08 -12.42 -8.61
C LEU A 144 -8.49 -11.40 -9.59
N ILE A 145 -7.55 -11.84 -10.44
CA ILE A 145 -6.92 -10.98 -11.44
C ILE A 145 -7.92 -10.60 -12.54
N ALA A 146 -8.80 -11.50 -12.96
CA ALA A 146 -9.89 -11.16 -13.89
C ALA A 146 -10.82 -10.08 -13.32
N HIS A 147 -11.18 -10.17 -12.04
CA HIS A 147 -11.92 -9.10 -11.36
C HIS A 147 -11.13 -7.79 -11.31
N ALA A 148 -9.81 -7.84 -11.11
CA ALA A 148 -8.96 -6.66 -11.11
C ALA A 148 -8.92 -5.97 -12.49
N VAL A 149 -8.72 -6.75 -13.56
CA VAL A 149 -8.74 -6.25 -14.95
C VAL A 149 -10.10 -5.65 -15.31
N ALA A 150 -11.19 -6.21 -14.80
CA ALA A 150 -12.54 -5.66 -14.96
C ALA A 150 -12.81 -4.40 -14.10
N GLY A 151 -11.82 -3.91 -13.33
CA GLY A 151 -11.96 -2.73 -12.48
C GLY A 151 -12.81 -2.96 -11.23
N ASN A 152 -13.06 -4.21 -10.83
CA ASN A 152 -13.87 -4.52 -9.65
C ASN A 152 -13.06 -4.40 -8.35
N ASP A 153 -12.77 -3.16 -8.00
CA ASP A 153 -11.93 -2.78 -6.87
C ASP A 153 -12.52 -3.23 -5.51
N ALA A 154 -13.85 -3.16 -5.38
CA ALA A 154 -14.57 -3.65 -4.20
C ALA A 154 -14.37 -5.15 -3.98
N ARG A 155 -14.49 -5.97 -5.04
CA ARG A 155 -14.27 -7.41 -4.95
C ARG A 155 -12.81 -7.75 -4.65
N VAL A 156 -11.86 -7.08 -5.31
CA VAL A 156 -10.44 -7.28 -5.06
C VAL A 156 -10.11 -6.97 -3.60
N ARG A 157 -10.56 -5.82 -3.10
CA ARG A 157 -10.37 -5.41 -1.70
C ARG A 157 -11.00 -6.41 -0.73
N GLN A 158 -12.22 -6.88 -1.00
CA GLN A 158 -12.89 -7.90 -0.20
C GLN A 158 -12.04 -9.18 -0.10
N VAL A 159 -11.47 -9.65 -1.21
CA VAL A 159 -10.61 -10.86 -1.22
C VAL A 159 -9.31 -10.62 -0.46
N LEU A 160 -8.65 -9.47 -0.66
CA LEU A 160 -7.40 -9.13 0.02
C LEU A 160 -7.54 -8.91 1.53
N GLN A 161 -8.70 -8.38 1.96
CA GLN A 161 -9.01 -8.11 3.37
C GLN A 161 -9.70 -9.27 4.06
N ARG A 162 -10.07 -10.33 3.32
CA ARG A 162 -10.78 -11.47 3.89
C ARG A 162 -9.94 -12.03 5.03
N ARG A 163 -10.48 -11.95 6.25
CA ARG A 163 -9.92 -12.66 7.39
C ARG A 163 -10.10 -14.15 7.11
N HIS A 164 -9.06 -14.77 6.57
CA HIS A 164 -9.03 -16.21 6.42
C HIS A 164 -8.97 -16.78 7.83
N ALA A 165 -10.10 -17.31 8.31
CA ALA A 165 -10.13 -18.15 9.50
C ALA A 165 -9.15 -19.30 9.24
N ALA A 166 -7.95 -19.18 9.79
CA ALA A 166 -6.88 -20.11 9.52
C ALA A 166 -7.07 -21.30 10.47
N TYR A 167 -7.33 -22.47 9.91
CA TYR A 167 -7.40 -23.72 10.66
C TYR A 167 -5.98 -24.19 10.95
N LEU A 168 -5.35 -23.56 11.94
CA LEU A 168 -3.96 -23.82 12.33
C LEU A 168 -3.91 -24.96 13.34
N ARG A 169 -4.44 -26.14 12.99
CA ARG A 169 -4.43 -27.29 13.91
C ARG A 169 -3.05 -27.94 13.97
N GLU A 170 -2.37 -28.01 12.82
CA GLU A 170 -1.03 -28.55 12.74
C GLU A 170 0.03 -27.49 13.03
N ARG A 171 1.12 -27.90 13.68
CA ARG A 171 2.23 -26.99 14.02
C ARG A 171 2.93 -26.45 12.78
N VAL A 172 2.97 -27.23 11.70
CA VAL A 172 3.58 -26.84 10.42
C VAL A 172 2.77 -25.70 9.80
N ASP A 173 1.45 -25.81 9.75
CA ASP A 173 0.57 -24.77 9.21
C ASP A 173 0.67 -23.47 10.02
N LEU A 174 0.71 -23.58 11.36
CA LEU A 174 0.94 -22.43 12.24
C LEU A 174 2.27 -21.74 11.93
N ALA A 175 3.35 -22.53 11.85
CA ALA A 175 4.69 -22.03 11.59
C ALA A 175 4.76 -21.29 10.25
N GLN A 176 4.20 -21.91 9.21
CA GLN A 176 4.17 -21.36 7.86
C GLN A 176 3.37 -20.06 7.83
N ARG A 177 2.16 -20.07 8.41
CA ARG A 177 1.29 -18.88 8.43
C ARG A 177 1.92 -17.70 9.16
N VAL A 178 2.56 -17.93 10.31
CA VAL A 178 3.26 -16.90 11.08
C VAL A 178 4.43 -16.34 10.27
N SER A 179 5.24 -17.22 9.68
CA SER A 179 6.39 -16.83 8.87
C SER A 179 5.99 -15.97 7.65
N ASP A 180 4.91 -16.34 6.98
CA ASP A 180 4.43 -15.65 5.78
C ASP A 180 3.83 -14.29 6.10
N GLU A 181 2.95 -14.20 7.10
CA GLU A 181 2.37 -12.92 7.49
C GLU A 181 3.42 -11.98 8.10
N ARG A 182 4.44 -12.51 8.81
CA ARG A 182 5.59 -11.70 9.25
C ARG A 182 6.34 -11.13 8.05
N ALA A 183 6.63 -11.95 7.04
CA ALA A 183 7.33 -11.51 5.82
C ALA A 183 6.52 -10.49 5.03
N ILE A 184 5.20 -10.71 4.86
CA ILE A 184 4.30 -9.77 4.19
C ILE A 184 4.27 -8.43 4.94
N ARG A 185 4.32 -8.42 6.27
CA ARG A 185 4.39 -7.17 7.03
C ARG A 185 5.78 -6.52 6.99
N GLY A 186 6.80 -7.25 6.54
CA GLY A 186 8.19 -6.78 6.51
C GLY A 186 8.80 -6.65 7.91
N LEU A 187 8.33 -7.47 8.86
CA LEU A 187 8.80 -7.46 10.25
C LEU A 187 10.01 -8.41 10.41
N THR A 188 11.00 -8.01 11.18
CA THR A 188 12.00 -8.96 11.67
C THR A 188 11.39 -9.85 12.75
N ARG A 189 12.07 -10.95 13.11
CA ARG A 189 11.63 -11.77 14.25
C ARG A 189 11.68 -10.99 15.56
N ALA A 190 12.66 -10.12 15.73
CA ALA A 190 12.77 -9.27 16.92
C ALA A 190 11.58 -8.31 17.02
N ASP A 191 11.19 -7.68 15.91
CA ASP A 191 10.05 -6.76 15.88
C ASP A 191 8.75 -7.45 16.24
N LEU A 192 8.52 -8.65 15.67
CA LEU A 192 7.31 -9.42 15.97
C LEU A 192 7.30 -9.94 17.41
N ALA A 193 8.45 -10.39 17.92
CA ALA A 193 8.58 -10.85 19.30
C ALA A 193 8.26 -9.71 20.29
N ALA A 194 8.82 -8.52 20.05
CA ALA A 194 8.53 -7.32 20.85
C ALA A 194 7.05 -6.91 20.75
N ALA A 195 6.48 -6.87 19.53
CA ALA A 195 5.08 -6.49 19.33
C ALA A 195 4.09 -7.48 19.97
N ALA A 196 4.46 -8.76 20.07
CA ALA A 196 3.65 -9.80 20.70
C ALA A 196 3.97 -10.02 22.19
N ASP A 197 4.95 -9.30 22.75
CA ASP A 197 5.43 -9.47 24.13
C ASP A 197 5.84 -10.94 24.43
N VAL A 198 6.56 -11.57 23.49
CA VAL A 198 7.06 -12.94 23.63
C VAL A 198 8.57 -12.98 23.49
N ASP A 199 9.20 -13.96 24.14
CA ASP A 199 10.62 -14.19 23.96
C ASP A 199 10.94 -14.64 22.52
N LEU A 200 12.07 -14.18 21.99
CA LEU A 200 12.52 -14.48 20.63
C LEU A 200 12.70 -15.99 20.40
N THR A 201 13.10 -16.75 21.43
CA THR A 201 13.25 -18.21 21.35
C THR A 201 11.90 -18.90 21.18
N VAL A 202 10.84 -18.38 21.82
CA VAL A 202 9.47 -18.89 21.67
C VAL A 202 8.97 -18.61 20.26
N LEU A 203 9.12 -17.37 19.75
CA LEU A 203 8.74 -17.05 18.37
C LEU A 203 9.51 -17.92 17.35
N SER A 204 10.82 -18.12 17.58
CA SER A 204 11.65 -19.00 16.76
C SER A 204 11.19 -20.45 16.80
N ALA A 205 10.71 -20.94 17.95
CA ALA A 205 10.12 -22.27 18.06
C ALA A 205 8.81 -22.40 17.27
N ILE A 206 7.93 -21.40 17.37
CA ILE A 206 6.68 -21.31 16.61
C ILE A 206 6.96 -21.36 15.10
N GLU A 207 7.83 -20.49 14.59
CA GLU A 207 8.16 -20.44 13.15
C GLU A 207 8.87 -21.69 12.62
N ARG A 208 9.42 -22.53 13.50
CA ARG A 208 10.06 -23.80 13.13
C ARG A 208 9.14 -25.01 13.36
N GLY A 209 7.87 -24.79 13.73
CA GLY A 209 6.92 -25.86 14.01
C GLY A 209 7.27 -26.71 15.24
N LYS A 210 8.14 -26.20 16.12
CA LYS A 210 8.53 -26.91 17.35
C LYS A 210 7.40 -26.84 18.39
N PRO A 211 7.31 -27.82 19.30
CA PRO A 211 6.38 -27.77 20.41
C PRO A 211 6.60 -26.51 21.26
N VAL A 212 5.51 -25.84 21.60
CA VAL A 212 5.49 -24.68 22.50
C VAL A 212 4.48 -24.99 23.60
N GLU A 213 4.89 -24.79 24.85
CA GLU A 213 4.08 -25.13 26.04
C GLU A 213 2.95 -24.10 26.25
N SER A 214 3.18 -22.84 25.90
CA SER A 214 2.23 -21.75 26.13
C SER A 214 1.35 -21.46 24.90
N ILE A 215 0.09 -21.92 24.94
CA ILE A 215 -0.94 -21.52 23.97
C ILE A 215 -1.13 -19.99 24.00
N ALA A 216 -1.02 -19.37 25.18
CA ALA A 216 -1.15 -17.93 25.34
C ALA A 216 -0.09 -17.16 24.52
N ALA A 217 1.15 -17.65 24.48
CA ALA A 217 2.20 -17.07 23.63
C ALA A 217 1.83 -17.15 22.14
N ILE A 218 1.33 -18.30 21.67
CA ILE A 218 0.85 -18.46 20.28
C ILE A 218 -0.26 -17.45 19.97
N ARG A 219 -1.24 -17.30 20.87
CA ARG A 219 -2.35 -16.33 20.69
C ARG A 219 -1.88 -14.88 20.63
N ARG A 220 -0.86 -14.50 21.41
CA ARG A 220 -0.28 -13.15 21.36
C ARG A 220 0.40 -12.88 20.01
N VAL A 221 1.19 -13.83 19.50
CA VAL A 221 1.83 -13.72 18.18
C VAL A 221 0.79 -13.59 17.07
N LEU A 222 -0.24 -14.44 17.07
CA LEU A 222 -1.31 -14.38 16.06
C LEU A 222 -2.08 -13.05 16.11
N ARG A 223 -2.33 -12.53 17.31
CA ARG A 223 -2.98 -11.23 17.50
C ARG A 223 -2.13 -10.07 16.96
N ALA A 224 -0.82 -10.07 17.22
CA ALA A 224 0.11 -9.08 16.67
C ALA A 224 0.14 -9.11 15.14
N LEU A 225 -0.12 -10.27 14.53
CA LEU A 225 -0.25 -10.45 13.08
C LEU A 225 -1.68 -10.24 12.55
N HIS A 226 -2.65 -9.83 13.40
CA HIS A 226 -4.08 -9.73 13.07
C HIS A 226 -4.65 -10.99 12.39
N ILE A 227 -4.21 -12.16 12.85
CA ILE A 227 -4.75 -13.44 12.42
C ILE A 227 -5.75 -13.90 13.48
N ASP A 228 -6.98 -14.18 13.04
CA ASP A 228 -8.02 -14.80 13.87
C ASP A 228 -8.00 -16.32 13.63
N PRO A 229 -7.41 -17.13 14.52
CA PRO A 229 -7.34 -18.58 14.33
C PRO A 229 -8.70 -19.25 14.63
N SER A 230 -9.10 -20.20 13.80
CA SER A 230 -10.25 -21.08 14.10
C SER A 230 -9.83 -22.31 14.92
N ALA A 231 -8.57 -22.72 14.81
CA ALA A 231 -7.94 -23.77 15.60
C ALA A 231 -6.48 -23.40 15.88
N ILE A 232 -5.93 -23.91 16.98
CA ILE A 232 -4.53 -23.74 17.40
C ILE A 232 -4.03 -25.13 17.79
N PRO A 233 -2.76 -25.52 17.50
CA PRO A 233 -2.24 -26.81 17.93
C PRO A 233 -2.29 -26.95 19.45
N ALA A 234 -2.45 -28.19 19.91
CA ALA A 234 -2.30 -28.52 21.31
C ALA A 234 -0.89 -28.12 21.80
N PRO A 235 -0.75 -27.68 23.07
CA PRO A 235 0.54 -27.34 23.63
C PRO A 235 1.42 -28.60 23.61
N GLY A 236 2.68 -28.41 23.25
CA GLY A 236 3.63 -29.51 23.30
C GLY A 236 4.02 -29.77 24.75
N VAL A 237 3.84 -31.00 25.20
CA VAL A 237 4.47 -31.49 26.44
C VAL A 237 5.86 -31.97 26.04
N ARG A 238 6.90 -31.48 26.73
CA ARG A 238 8.29 -31.94 26.53
C ARG A 238 8.48 -33.34 27.06
#